data_AF-A0A1M5AZ47-F1
#
_entry.id   AF-A0A1M5AZ47-F1
#
_cell.length_a   1.000
_cell.length_b   1.000
_cell.length_c   1.000
_cell.angle_alpha   90.00
_cell.angle_beta   90.00
_cell.angle_gamma   90.00
#
_symmetry.space_group_name_H-M   'P 1'
#
loop_
_entity.id
_entity.type
_entity.pdbx_description
1 polymer ?
#
loop_
_entity_poly.entity_id
_entity_poly.type
_entity_poly.pdbx_seq_one_letter_code
_entity_poly.pdbx_strand_id
1 'polypeptide(L)'
;MDNDYMNILISERKNRVWQLEKLIISMNISSEMHKTFCAFLAEKVLQQLEKGAVSKKIQCIINSELCVGYGLYMHEFNSKKITNDIMNWWENN
;
A
#
# COMPACT_ATOMS: atom_id res chain seq x y z
N MET A 1 -27.56 9.32 -8.65
CA MET A 1 -26.09 9.52 -8.61
C MET A 1 -25.63 9.47 -10.06
N ASP A 2 -25.00 10.53 -10.56
CA ASP A 2 -24.65 10.67 -11.98
C ASP A 2 -23.53 9.67 -12.36
N ASN A 3 -23.61 9.13 -13.58
CA ASN A 3 -22.61 8.19 -14.09
C ASN A 3 -21.23 8.86 -14.21
N ASP A 4 -21.21 10.18 -14.49
CA ASP A 4 -19.99 10.97 -14.59
C ASP A 4 -19.27 11.11 -13.23
N TYR A 5 -20.04 11.32 -12.17
CA TYR A 5 -19.50 11.40 -10.80
C TYR A 5 -18.84 10.10 -10.35
N MET A 6 -19.46 8.94 -10.66
CA MET A 6 -18.89 7.63 -10.33
C MET A 6 -17.58 7.38 -11.09
N ASN A 7 -17.50 7.81 -12.35
CA ASN A 7 -16.28 7.69 -13.15
C ASN A 7 -15.13 8.52 -12.60
N ILE A 8 -15.41 9.72 -12.09
CA ILE A 8 -14.42 10.57 -11.43
C ILE A 8 -13.87 9.87 -10.18
N LEU A 9 -14.75 9.40 -9.28
CA LEU A 9 -14.34 8.69 -8.05
C LEU A 9 -13.50 7.43 -8.34
N ILE A 10 -13.89 6.65 -9.35
CA ILE A 10 -13.13 5.46 -9.77
C ILE A 10 -11.74 5.87 -10.28
N SER A 11 -11.65 6.94 -11.06
CA SER A 11 -10.39 7.42 -11.63
C SER A 11 -9.46 7.97 -10.56
N GLU A 12 -9.98 8.74 -9.61
CA GLU A 12 -9.23 9.25 -8.45
C GLU A 12 -8.69 8.10 -7.60
N ARG A 13 -9.53 7.10 -7.30
CA ARG A 13 -9.10 5.93 -6.53
C ARG A 13 -8.01 5.16 -7.26
N LYS A 14 -8.16 4.90 -8.57
CA LYS A 14 -7.14 4.24 -9.39
C LYS A 14 -5.81 5.01 -9.37
N ASN A 15 -5.87 6.34 -9.41
CA ASN A 15 -4.68 7.19 -9.31
C ASN A 15 -4.00 7.04 -7.94
N ARG A 16 -4.77 7.02 -6.84
CA ARG A 16 -4.21 6.79 -5.48
C ARG A 16 -3.53 5.42 -5.36
N VAL A 17 -4.15 4.36 -5.90
CA VAL A 17 -3.54 3.02 -5.92
C VAL A 17 -2.21 3.05 -6.67
N TRP A 18 -2.19 3.67 -7.85
CA TRP A 18 -0.99 3.77 -8.68
C TRP A 18 0.14 4.57 -8.02
N GLN A 19 -0.18 5.66 -7.33
CA GLN A 19 0.78 6.44 -6.55
C GLN A 19 1.37 5.62 -5.40
N LEU A 20 0.52 4.89 -4.68
CA LEU A 20 0.96 4.02 -3.58
C LEU A 20 1.80 2.84 -4.08
N GLU A 21 1.45 2.22 -5.21
CA GLU A 21 2.26 1.18 -5.86
C GLU A 21 3.66 1.71 -6.18
N LYS A 22 3.75 2.91 -6.78
CA LYS A 22 5.04 3.55 -7.08
C LYS A 22 5.87 3.81 -5.83
N LEU A 23 5.24 4.26 -4.76
CA LEU A 23 5.90 4.47 -3.47
C LEU A 23 6.46 3.15 -2.93
N ILE A 24 5.67 2.06 -2.94
CA ILE A 24 6.11 0.75 -2.47
C ILE A 24 7.29 0.23 -3.30
N ILE A 25 7.25 0.39 -4.63
CA ILE A 25 8.35 0.01 -5.52
C ILE A 25 9.61 0.81 -5.21
N SER A 26 9.50 2.12 -4.99
CA SER A 26 10.67 2.98 -4.73
C SER A 26 11.33 2.72 -3.38
N MET A 27 10.60 2.12 -2.42
CA MET A 27 11.18 1.67 -1.15
C MET A 27 12.18 0.52 -1.33
N ASN A 28 12.17 -0.19 -2.47
CA ASN A 28 13.07 -1.29 -2.79
C ASN A 28 13.14 -2.34 -1.66
N ILE A 29 11.97 -2.80 -1.20
CA ILE A 29 11.83 -3.71 -0.04
C ILE A 29 12.59 -5.02 -0.28
N SER A 30 12.52 -5.56 -1.50
CA SER A 30 13.37 -6.65 -1.99
C SER A 30 13.62 -6.44 -3.48
N SER A 31 14.85 -6.71 -3.92
CA SER A 31 15.27 -6.55 -5.33
C SER A 31 14.52 -7.48 -6.28
N GLU A 32 13.97 -8.59 -5.77
CA GLU A 32 13.24 -9.59 -6.55
C GLU A 32 11.72 -9.41 -6.44
N MET A 33 11.25 -8.34 -5.78
CA MET A 33 9.83 -8.13 -5.56
C MET A 33 9.10 -7.84 -6.87
N HIS A 34 8.19 -8.75 -7.23
CA HIS A 34 7.40 -8.62 -8.44
C HIS A 34 6.44 -7.44 -8.34
N LYS A 35 6.37 -6.66 -9.43
CA LYS A 35 5.46 -5.52 -9.55
C LYS A 35 4.00 -5.86 -9.24
N THR A 36 3.55 -7.06 -9.62
CA THR A 36 2.19 -7.55 -9.33
C THR A 36 1.92 -7.66 -7.84
N PHE A 37 2.91 -8.08 -7.04
CA PHE A 37 2.80 -8.10 -5.59
C PHE A 37 2.76 -6.68 -5.01
N CYS A 38 3.59 -5.76 -5.51
CA CYS A 38 3.55 -4.35 -5.10
C CYS A 38 2.16 -3.73 -5.36
N ALA A 39 1.57 -3.98 -6.53
CA ALA A 39 0.23 -3.51 -6.87
C ALA A 39 -0.84 -4.11 -5.94
N PHE A 40 -0.76 -5.42 -5.65
CA PHE A 40 -1.64 -6.08 -4.69
C PHE A 40 -1.53 -5.47 -3.27
N LEU A 41 -0.29 -5.24 -2.80
CA LEU A 41 -0.05 -4.64 -1.50
C LEU A 41 -0.60 -3.20 -1.44
N ALA A 42 -0.39 -2.41 -2.48
CA ALA A 42 -0.93 -1.06 -2.59
C ALA A 42 -2.47 -1.05 -2.48
N GLU A 43 -3.14 -1.90 -3.26
CA GLU A 43 -4.60 -2.02 -3.24
C GLU A 43 -5.12 -2.38 -1.84
N LYS A 44 -4.48 -3.37 -1.20
CA LYS A 44 -4.88 -3.86 0.13
C LYS A 44 -4.65 -2.81 1.22
N VAL A 45 -3.53 -2.11 1.18
CA VAL A 45 -3.21 -1.04 2.13
C VAL A 45 -4.14 0.16 1.94
N LEU A 46 -4.35 0.62 0.70
CA LEU A 46 -5.24 1.74 0.41
C LEU A 46 -6.67 1.45 0.89
N GLN A 47 -7.18 0.23 0.66
CA GLN A 47 -8.51 -0.16 1.12
C GLN A 47 -8.67 -0.02 2.64
N GLN A 48 -7.60 -0.18 3.41
CA GLN A 48 -7.63 -0.07 4.87
C GLN A 48 -7.47 1.36 5.33
N LEU A 49 -6.63 2.15 4.64
CA LEU A 49 -6.53 3.60 4.85
C LEU A 49 -7.88 4.28 4.60
N GLU A 50 -8.57 3.93 3.50
CA GLU A 50 -9.93 4.41 3.18
C GLU A 50 -10.96 4.04 4.27
N LYS A 51 -10.69 2.98 5.05
CA LYS A 51 -11.51 2.56 6.20
C LYS A 51 -11.10 3.21 7.53
N GLY A 52 -10.14 4.15 7.51
CA GLY A 52 -9.63 4.80 8.71
C GLY A 52 -8.74 3.90 9.57
N ALA A 53 -8.04 2.92 8.97
CA ALA A 53 -7.12 2.07 9.71
C ALA A 53 -5.94 2.88 10.29
N VAL A 54 -5.68 2.70 11.58
CA VAL A 54 -4.53 3.31 12.26
C VAL A 54 -3.20 2.65 11.84
N SER A 55 -2.09 3.38 11.98
CA SER A 55 -0.74 2.95 11.63
C SER A 55 -0.39 1.52 12.09
N LYS A 56 -0.73 1.14 13.33
CA LYS A 56 -0.49 -0.24 13.84
C LYS A 56 -1.15 -1.32 12.99
N LYS A 57 -2.38 -1.08 12.52
CA LYS A 57 -3.11 -2.03 11.67
C LYS A 57 -2.48 -2.13 10.28
N ILE A 58 -2.04 -1.01 9.73
CA ILE A 58 -1.31 -0.97 8.45
C ILE A 58 0.01 -1.75 8.57
N GLN A 59 0.77 -1.56 9.66
CA GLN A 59 1.99 -2.32 9.92
C GLN A 59 1.74 -3.82 10.01
N CYS A 60 0.68 -4.24 10.70
CA CYS A 60 0.32 -5.66 10.79
C CYS A 60 0.02 -6.27 9.41
N ILE A 61 -0.66 -5.53 8.53
CA ILE A 61 -0.94 -5.98 7.16
C ILE A 61 0.34 -6.07 6.36
N ILE A 62 1.19 -5.04 6.38
CA ILE A 62 2.49 -5.04 5.68
C ILE A 62 3.34 -6.23 6.13
N ASN A 63 3.46 -6.47 7.44
CA ASN A 63 4.14 -7.64 7.98
C ASN A 63 3.54 -8.95 7.47
N SER A 64 2.21 -9.09 7.56
CA SER A 64 1.51 -10.32 7.15
C SER A 64 1.69 -10.59 5.66
N GLU A 65 1.53 -9.59 4.79
CA GLU A 65 1.65 -9.79 3.35
C GLU A 65 3.11 -10.03 2.94
N LEU A 66 4.07 -9.32 3.53
CA LEU A 66 5.48 -9.55 3.21
C LEU A 66 5.97 -10.91 3.69
N CYS A 67 5.54 -11.38 4.87
CA CYS A 67 5.95 -12.69 5.38
C CYS A 67 5.16 -13.86 4.79
N VAL A 68 3.84 -13.79 4.82
CA VAL A 68 2.97 -14.92 4.42
C VAL A 68 2.63 -14.84 2.94
N GLY A 69 2.34 -13.64 2.43
CA GLY A 69 1.94 -13.45 1.04
C GLY A 69 3.11 -13.56 0.06
N TYR A 70 4.25 -12.95 0.40
CA TYR A 70 5.44 -12.93 -0.45
C TYR A 70 6.52 -13.94 -0.02
N GLY A 71 6.67 -14.20 1.28
CA GLY A 71 7.63 -15.19 1.80
C GLY A 71 8.90 -14.61 2.43
N LEU A 72 8.94 -13.32 2.76
CA LEU A 72 10.10 -12.72 3.45
C LEU A 72 10.14 -13.13 4.92
N TYR A 73 11.35 -13.28 5.46
CA TYR A 73 11.58 -13.30 6.89
C TYR A 73 11.50 -11.88 7.47
N MET A 74 11.06 -11.78 8.73
CA MET A 74 10.89 -10.51 9.45
C MET A 74 12.16 -9.63 9.50
N HIS A 75 13.35 -10.21 9.36
CA HIS A 75 14.61 -9.47 9.38
C HIS A 75 15.02 -8.91 8.01
N GLU A 76 14.34 -9.30 6.92
CA GLU A 76 14.67 -8.86 5.55
C GLU A 76 14.07 -7.49 5.22
N PHE A 77 13.16 -6.98 6.04
CA PHE A 77 12.50 -5.70 5.81
C PHE A 77 12.23 -4.94 7.10
N ASN A 78 12.07 -3.63 6.99
CA ASN A 78 11.72 -2.77 8.12
C ASN A 78 10.27 -2.32 8.01
N SER A 79 9.35 -3.10 8.58
CA SER A 79 7.92 -2.78 8.52
C SER A 79 7.54 -1.46 9.18
N LYS A 80 8.27 -1.04 10.21
CA LYS A 80 8.03 0.25 10.86
C LYS A 80 8.34 1.40 9.92
N LYS A 81 9.48 1.34 9.22
CA LYS A 81 9.87 2.34 8.21
C LYS A 81 8.84 2.38 7.08
N ILE A 82 8.53 1.23 6.47
CA ILE A 82 7.56 1.12 5.37
C ILE A 82 6.20 1.70 5.79
N THR A 83 5.72 1.35 7.00
CA THR A 83 4.45 1.87 7.52
C THR A 83 4.50 3.39 7.66
N ASN A 84 5.56 3.93 8.25
CA ASN A 84 5.69 5.38 8.44
C ASN A 84 5.70 6.12 7.09
N ASP A 85 6.43 5.61 6.11
CA ASP A 85 6.51 6.21 4.78
C ASP A 85 5.13 6.20 4.08
N ILE A 86 4.36 5.12 4.23
CA ILE A 86 2.99 5.02 3.71
C ILE A 86 2.03 5.96 4.45
N MET A 87 2.10 6.03 5.78
CA MET A 87 1.24 6.91 6.57
C MET A 87 1.55 8.39 6.28
N ASN A 88 2.83 8.74 6.17
CA ASN A 88 3.25 10.08 5.75
C ASN A 88 2.72 10.40 4.35
N TRP A 89 2.80 9.48 3.40
CA TRP A 89 2.22 9.68 2.07
C TRP A 89 0.71 9.93 2.15
N TRP A 90 -0.02 9.14 2.94
CA TRP A 90 -1.46 9.25 3.12
C TRP A 90 -1.89 10.57 3.76
N GLU A 91 -1.13 11.10 4.72
CA GLU A 91 -1.46 12.37 5.38
C GLU A 91 -1.17 13.60 4.51
N ASN A 92 -0.35 13.45 3.46
CA ASN A 92 0.08 14.52 2.58
C ASN A 92 -0.57 14.48 1.18
N ASN A 93 -1.52 13.56 0.93
CA ASN A 93 -2.25 13.43 -0.35
C ASN A 93 -3.75 13.29 -0.11
#